data_AF-A0A4Q3TAC7-F1
#
_entry.id   AF-A0A4Q3TAC7-F1
#
_cell.length_a   1.000
_cell.length_b   1.000
_cell.length_c   1.000
_cell.angle_alpha   90.00
_cell.angle_beta   90.00
_cell.angle_gamma   90.00
#
_symmetry.space_group_name_H-M   'P 1'
#
loop_
_entity.id
_entity.type
_entity.pdbx_description
1 polymer ?
#
loop_
_entity_poly.entity_id
_entity_poly.type
_entity_poly.pdbx_seq_one_letter_code
_entity_poly.pdbx_strand_id
1 'polypeptide(L)'
;MALTLSDIAQLFAGRGGEQYAGEPVTQLEHALQCALHAERDGADDELVTAALLHDLGHLLHDLGATPTLQGVDDLHQYRALPFLRGLFPTGVTDAIRLHVDAKRYLCATHPGYHDALSA
;
A
#
# COMPACT_ATOMS: atom_id res chain seq x y z
N MET A 1 -10.27 -16.69 -1.12
CA MET A 1 -9.81 -17.09 -2.47
C MET A 1 -8.79 -16.07 -2.92
N ALA A 2 -7.82 -16.45 -3.77
CA ALA A 2 -6.93 -15.47 -4.38
C ALA A 2 -7.75 -14.52 -5.28
N LEU A 3 -7.36 -13.25 -5.35
CA LEU A 3 -7.95 -12.29 -6.27
C LEU A 3 -7.44 -12.55 -7.68
N THR A 4 -8.22 -12.13 -8.67
CA THR A 4 -7.79 -11.93 -10.05
C THR A 4 -7.42 -10.46 -10.28
N LEU A 5 -6.77 -10.16 -11.41
CA LEU A 5 -6.54 -8.77 -11.82
C LEU A 5 -7.86 -7.99 -11.99
N SER A 6 -8.91 -8.65 -12.46
CA SER A 6 -10.24 -8.05 -12.58
C SER A 6 -10.83 -7.71 -11.21
N ASP A 7 -10.66 -8.56 -10.21
CA ASP A 7 -11.13 -8.25 -8.84
C ASP A 7 -10.39 -7.06 -8.25
N ILE A 8 -9.07 -6.95 -8.46
CA ILE A 8 -8.27 -5.79 -8.03
C ILE A 8 -8.77 -4.51 -8.71
N ALA A 9 -9.03 -4.55 -10.02
CA ALA A 9 -9.58 -3.40 -10.74
C ALA A 9 -10.97 -3.01 -10.21
N GLN A 10 -11.83 -3.98 -9.88
CA GLN A 10 -13.14 -3.70 -9.29
C GLN A 10 -13.04 -3.14 -7.86
N LEU A 11 -12.06 -3.58 -7.06
CA LEU A 11 -11.80 -3.00 -5.74
C LEU A 11 -11.42 -1.52 -5.84
N PHE A 12 -10.50 -1.17 -6.74
CA PHE A 12 -10.17 0.24 -6.98
C PHE A 12 -11.34 1.04 -7.55
N ALA A 13 -12.13 0.47 -8.47
CA ALA A 13 -13.31 1.15 -9.01
C ALA A 13 -14.40 1.41 -7.96
N GLY A 14 -14.61 0.47 -7.02
CA GLY A 14 -15.64 0.57 -5.99
C GLY A 14 -15.21 1.37 -4.76
N ARG A 15 -13.96 1.24 -4.34
CA ARG A 15 -13.44 1.76 -3.06
C ARG A 15 -12.26 2.70 -3.18
N GLY A 16 -11.67 2.84 -4.37
CA GLY A 16 -10.51 3.68 -4.59
C GLY A 16 -10.76 5.18 -4.33
N GLY A 17 -12.01 5.63 -4.39
CA GLY A 17 -12.41 6.99 -4.05
C GLY A 17 -12.52 7.28 -2.54
N GLU A 18 -12.30 6.29 -1.68
CA GLU A 18 -12.26 6.50 -0.23
C GLU A 18 -11.03 7.34 0.16
N GLN A 19 -11.18 8.17 1.20
CA GLN A 19 -10.10 9.00 1.71
C GLN A 19 -8.93 8.13 2.19
N TYR A 20 -7.71 8.49 1.80
CA TYR A 20 -6.52 7.97 2.47
C TYR A 20 -6.35 8.69 3.81
N ALA A 21 -6.50 7.97 4.92
CA ALA A 21 -6.70 8.59 6.22
C ALA A 21 -5.52 9.48 6.64
N GLY A 22 -5.81 10.74 6.96
CA GLY A 22 -4.80 11.74 7.34
C GLY A 22 -4.17 12.49 6.17
N GLU A 23 -4.37 12.05 4.93
CA GLU A 23 -3.73 12.63 3.75
C GLU A 23 -4.74 13.32 2.83
N PRO A 24 -4.35 14.36 2.07
CA PRO A 24 -5.24 15.06 1.13
C PRO A 24 -5.38 14.33 -0.21
N VAL A 25 -5.47 13.00 -0.21
CA VAL A 25 -5.63 12.14 -1.40
C VAL A 25 -6.58 10.98 -1.10
N THR A 26 -7.14 10.40 -2.16
CA THR A 26 -7.88 9.13 -2.10
C THR A 26 -6.94 7.92 -2.16
N GLN A 27 -7.46 6.75 -1.80
CA GLN A 27 -6.73 5.48 -1.91
C GLN A 27 -6.19 5.22 -3.33
N LEU A 28 -7.00 5.50 -4.36
CA LEU A 28 -6.58 5.34 -5.76
C LEU A 28 -5.55 6.39 -6.18
N GLU A 29 -5.71 7.64 -5.77
CA GLU A 29 -4.73 8.69 -6.08
C GLU A 29 -3.37 8.38 -5.48
N HIS A 30 -3.32 7.97 -4.21
CA HIS A 30 -2.09 7.53 -3.54
C HIS A 30 -1.43 6.37 -4.29
N ALA A 31 -2.19 5.30 -4.56
CA ALA A 31 -1.69 4.13 -5.28
C ALA A 31 -1.11 4.48 -6.67
N LEU A 32 -1.82 5.30 -7.45
CA LEU A 32 -1.38 5.74 -8.78
C LEU A 32 -0.16 6.64 -8.71
N GLN A 33 -0.08 7.55 -7.74
CA GLN A 33 1.08 8.42 -7.56
C GLN A 33 2.34 7.60 -7.22
N CYS A 34 2.25 6.66 -6.27
CA CYS A 34 3.35 5.76 -5.93
C CYS A 34 3.85 4.96 -7.15
N ALA A 35 2.93 4.35 -7.91
CA ALA A 35 3.26 3.60 -9.13
C ALA A 35 3.92 4.50 -10.18
N LEU A 36 3.36 5.69 -10.43
CA LEU A 36 3.89 6.66 -11.39
C LEU A 36 5.30 7.14 -11.02
N HIS A 37 5.57 7.34 -9.73
CA HIS A 37 6.91 7.69 -9.26
C HIS A 37 7.91 6.56 -9.53
N ALA A 38 7.55 5.32 -9.22
CA ALA A 38 8.39 4.16 -9.53
C ALA A 38 8.66 4.03 -11.04
N GLU A 39 7.64 4.19 -11.89
CA GLU A 39 7.80 4.17 -13.35
C GLU A 39 8.74 5.27 -13.84
N ARG A 40 8.60 6.50 -13.33
CA ARG A 40 9.43 7.65 -13.72
C ARG A 40 10.89 7.50 -13.32
N ASP A 41 11.14 6.81 -12.22
CA ASP A 41 12.49 6.52 -11.73
C ASP A 41 13.12 5.30 -12.42
N GLY A 42 12.42 4.67 -13.37
CA GLY A 42 12.91 3.53 -14.15
C GLY A 42 12.97 2.23 -13.35
N ALA A 43 12.11 2.10 -12.34
CA ALA A 43 11.96 0.86 -11.58
C ALA A 43 11.50 -0.30 -12.47
N ASP A 44 11.74 -1.54 -12.01
CA ASP A 44 11.22 -2.72 -12.69
C ASP A 44 9.70 -2.89 -12.49
N ASP A 45 9.09 -3.73 -13.33
CA ASP A 45 7.64 -4.00 -13.29
C ASP A 45 7.20 -4.54 -11.92
N GLU A 46 8.06 -5.25 -11.20
CA GLU A 46 7.75 -5.77 -9.86
C GLU A 46 7.61 -4.63 -8.84
N LEU A 47 8.54 -3.69 -8.82
CA LEU A 47 8.48 -2.55 -7.91
C LEU A 47 7.35 -1.57 -8.27
N VAL A 48 7.11 -1.33 -9.56
CA VAL A 48 5.95 -0.54 -10.01
C VAL A 48 4.64 -1.18 -9.54
N THR A 49 4.51 -2.50 -9.73
CA THR A 49 3.33 -3.26 -9.28
C THR A 49 3.19 -3.23 -7.75
N ALA A 50 4.30 -3.40 -7.02
CA ALA A 50 4.29 -3.33 -5.57
C ALA A 50 3.86 -1.95 -5.07
N ALA A 51 4.38 -0.88 -5.67
CA ALA A 51 4.02 0.50 -5.34
C ALA A 51 2.52 0.76 -5.54
N LEU A 52 1.94 0.24 -6.63
CA LEU A 52 0.49 0.34 -6.89
C LEU A 52 -0.35 -0.41 -5.84
N LEU A 53 0.14 -1.54 -5.33
CA LEU A 53 -0.66 -2.49 -4.55
C LEU A 53 -0.34 -2.53 -3.05
N HIS A 54 0.67 -1.80 -2.56
CA HIS A 54 1.15 -1.90 -1.18
C HIS A 54 0.06 -1.66 -0.12
N ASP A 55 -0.87 -0.75 -0.43
CA ASP A 55 -1.97 -0.37 0.45
C ASP A 55 -3.32 -1.03 0.09
N LEU A 56 -3.34 -2.01 -0.81
CA LEU A 56 -4.55 -2.77 -1.18
C LEU A 56 -5.24 -3.39 0.04
N GLY A 57 -4.48 -3.66 1.11
CA GLY A 57 -4.99 -4.12 2.39
C GLY A 57 -6.05 -3.21 3.01
N HIS A 58 -6.04 -1.90 2.75
CA HIS A 58 -7.08 -0.97 3.21
C HIS A 58 -8.42 -1.21 2.49
N LEU A 59 -8.39 -1.52 1.19
CA LEU A 59 -9.60 -1.74 0.38
C LEU A 59 -10.27 -3.11 0.62
N LEU A 60 -9.59 -4.02 1.29
CA LEU A 60 -10.07 -5.40 1.51
C LEU A 60 -10.91 -5.58 2.79
N HIS A 61 -11.05 -4.56 3.63
CA HIS A 61 -11.72 -4.68 4.94
C HIS A 61 -12.70 -3.53 5.20
N ASP A 62 -13.81 -3.83 5.86
CA ASP A 62 -14.81 -2.88 6.39
C ASP A 62 -14.55 -2.56 7.87
N LEU A 63 -13.28 -2.39 8.25
CA LEU A 63 -13.00 -1.79 9.56
C LEU A 63 -13.35 -0.30 9.42
N GLY A 64 -14.61 0.06 9.71
CA GLY A 64 -15.03 1.46 9.77
C GLY A 64 -14.07 2.31 10.61
N ALA A 65 -14.07 3.63 10.42
CA ALA A 65 -13.23 4.61 11.12
C ALA A 65 -11.81 4.09 11.52
N THR A 66 -10.95 3.95 10.53
CA THR A 66 -9.47 3.88 10.57
C THR A 66 -8.83 3.79 11.97
N PRO A 67 -8.48 2.57 12.45
CA PRO A 67 -7.61 2.36 13.60
C PRO A 67 -6.27 3.11 13.50
N THR A 68 -5.81 3.36 12.26
CA THR A 68 -4.58 4.10 11.94
C THR A 68 -4.56 5.51 12.56
N LEU A 69 -5.69 6.23 12.53
CA LEU A 69 -5.82 7.55 13.17
C LEU A 69 -5.81 7.49 14.69
N GLN A 70 -6.02 6.31 15.27
CA GLN A 70 -5.95 6.05 16.71
C GLN A 70 -4.56 5.51 17.12
N GLY A 71 -3.58 5.52 16.21
CA GLY A 71 -2.24 4.99 16.44
C GLY A 71 -2.17 3.46 16.51
N VAL A 72 -3.23 2.77 16.08
CA VAL A 72 -3.27 1.30 16.02
C VAL A 72 -2.81 0.87 14.63
N ASP A 73 -1.73 0.09 14.59
CA ASP A 73 -1.28 -0.57 13.37
C ASP A 73 -2.37 -1.53 12.90
N ASP A 74 -2.99 -1.21 11.76
CA ASP A 74 -4.04 -2.03 11.19
C ASP A 74 -3.45 -3.23 10.43
N LEU A 75 -2.13 -3.37 10.30
CA LEU A 75 -1.47 -4.51 9.67
C LEU A 75 -1.89 -4.72 8.20
N HIS A 76 -2.32 -3.66 7.49
CA HIS A 76 -2.76 -3.70 6.10
C HIS A 76 -1.73 -4.38 5.15
N GLN A 77 -0.44 -4.21 5.42
CA GLN A 77 0.68 -4.85 4.71
C GLN A 77 0.60 -6.39 4.71
N TYR A 78 -0.05 -6.99 5.70
CA TYR A 78 -0.24 -8.45 5.78
C TYR A 78 -1.57 -8.90 5.21
N ARG A 79 -2.59 -8.03 5.23
CA ARG A 79 -3.95 -8.44 4.88
C ARG A 79 -4.14 -8.69 3.39
N ALA A 80 -3.41 -8.00 2.52
CA ALA A 80 -3.46 -8.23 1.07
C ALA A 80 -2.76 -9.53 0.64
N LEU A 81 -1.77 -10.01 1.39
CA LEU A 81 -0.88 -11.11 0.97
C LEU A 81 -1.60 -12.43 0.68
N PRO A 82 -2.59 -12.89 1.48
CA PRO A 82 -3.31 -14.13 1.17
C PRO A 82 -4.08 -14.06 -0.16
N PHE A 83 -4.49 -12.86 -0.57
CA PHE A 83 -5.25 -12.60 -1.79
C PHE A 83 -4.37 -12.45 -3.02
N LEU A 84 -3.13 -11.99 -2.85
CA LEU A 84 -2.14 -11.80 -3.94
C LEU A 84 -1.27 -13.04 -4.18
N ARG A 85 -1.35 -14.05 -3.31
CA ARG A 85 -0.54 -15.27 -3.41
C ARG A 85 -0.77 -15.97 -4.74
N GLY A 86 0.31 -16.17 -5.49
CA GLY A 86 0.32 -16.87 -6.78
C GLY A 86 -0.12 -16.02 -7.96
N LEU A 87 -0.53 -14.76 -7.75
CA LEU A 87 -0.83 -13.81 -8.81
C LEU A 87 0.41 -13.02 -9.24
N PHE A 88 1.32 -12.75 -8.29
CA PHE A 88 2.52 -11.96 -8.50
C PHE A 88 3.78 -12.68 -8.01
N PRO A 89 4.96 -12.36 -8.58
CA PRO A 89 6.24 -12.87 -8.09
C PRO A 89 6.53 -12.42 -6.66
N THR A 90 7.48 -13.09 -6.01
CA THR A 90 7.78 -12.85 -4.59
C THR A 90 8.27 -11.42 -4.33
N GLY A 91 9.00 -10.80 -5.27
CA GLY A 91 9.48 -9.42 -5.11
C GLY A 91 8.34 -8.43 -4.91
N VAL A 92 7.24 -8.58 -5.64
CA VAL A 92 6.01 -7.79 -5.41
C VAL A 92 5.47 -8.03 -4.01
N THR A 93 5.23 -9.29 -3.64
CA THR A 93 4.58 -9.60 -2.36
C THR A 93 5.45 -9.31 -1.14
N ASP A 94 6.77 -9.41 -1.24
CA ASP A 94 7.69 -9.06 -0.17
C ASP A 94 7.82 -7.54 -0.01
N ALA A 95 7.85 -6.77 -1.10
CA ALA A 95 7.81 -5.31 -1.02
C ALA A 95 6.53 -4.82 -0.32
N ILE A 96 5.37 -5.37 -0.70
CA ILE A 96 4.09 -5.08 -0.02
C ILE A 96 4.17 -5.44 1.47
N ARG A 97 4.65 -6.65 1.81
CA ARG A 97 4.74 -7.11 3.20
C ARG A 97 5.65 -6.23 4.07
N LEU A 98 6.76 -5.77 3.50
CA LEU A 98 7.83 -5.10 4.23
C LEU A 98 7.68 -3.59 4.30
N HIS A 99 6.76 -2.96 3.56
CA HIS A 99 6.75 -1.49 3.43
C HIS A 99 6.57 -0.74 4.78
N VAL A 100 5.79 -1.29 5.72
CA VAL A 100 5.68 -0.72 7.09
C VAL A 100 7.00 -0.90 7.86
N ASP A 101 7.64 -2.06 7.77
CA ASP A 101 8.93 -2.30 8.41
C ASP A 101 10.05 -1.47 7.76
N ALA A 102 9.97 -1.19 6.46
CA ALA A 102 10.86 -0.28 5.75
C ALA A 102 10.74 1.15 6.31
N LYS A 103 9.51 1.64 6.54
CA LYS A 103 9.28 2.92 7.23
C LYS A 103 9.93 2.94 8.62
N ARG A 104 9.71 1.90 9.43
CA ARG A 104 10.30 1.79 10.78
C ARG A 104 11.84 1.75 10.74
N TYR A 105 12.40 1.01 9.79
CA TYR A 105 13.83 0.93 9.57
C TYR A 105 14.42 2.30 9.19
N LEU A 106 13.79 3.01 8.26
CA LEU A 106 14.24 4.33 7.83
C LEU A 106 14.19 5.35 8.97
N CYS A 107 13.10 5.39 9.76
CA CYS A 107 13.03 6.21 10.97
C CYS A 107 14.14 5.90 11.98
N ALA A 108 14.54 4.64 12.12
CA ALA A 108 15.57 4.21 13.07
C ALA A 108 17.00 4.47 12.58
N THR A 109 17.22 4.51 11.27
CA THR A 109 18.58 4.48 10.69
C THR A 109 18.96 5.74 9.93
N HIS A 110 17.99 6.55 9.48
CA HIS A 110 18.21 7.75 8.69
C HIS A 110 17.79 8.99 9.49
N PRO A 111 18.75 9.79 10.01
CA PRO A 111 18.45 11.03 10.70
C PRO A 111 17.55 11.94 9.85
N GLY A 112 16.49 12.49 10.44
CA GLY A 112 15.53 13.36 9.77
C GLY A 112 14.42 12.64 8.98
N TYR A 113 14.48 11.32 8.80
CA TYR A 113 13.42 10.60 8.08
C TYR A 113 12.08 10.64 8.82
N HIS A 114 12.12 10.50 10.16
CA HIS A 114 10.92 10.60 10.99
C HIS A 114 10.24 11.98 10.86
N ASP A 115 11.02 13.06 10.79
CA ASP A 115 10.52 14.43 10.69
C ASP A 115 9.89 14.73 9.31
N ALA A 116 10.19 13.91 8.30
CA ALA A 116 9.63 14.01 6.96
C ALA A 116 8.32 13.23 6.78
N LEU A 117 7.89 12.44 7.78
CA LEU A 117 6.60 11.78 7.76
C LEU A 117 5.47 12.81 7.94
N SER A 118 4.32 12.54 7.33
CA SER A 118 3.10 13.27 7.56
C SER A 118 2.64 13.16 9.03
N ALA A 119 1.89 14.18 9.47
CA ALA A 119 1.52 14.40 10.87
C ALA A 119 0.22 13.69 11.29
#